data_AF-A0A0Q4BAN4-F1
#
_entry.id   AF-A0A0Q4BAN4-F1
#
_cell.length_a   1.000
_cell.length_b   1.000
_cell.length_c   1.000
_cell.angle_alpha   90.00
_cell.angle_beta   90.00
_cell.angle_gamma   90.00
#
_symmetry.space_group_name_H-M   'P 1'
#
loop_
_entity.id
_entity.type
_entity.pdbx_description
1 polymer ?
#
loop_
_entity_poly.entity_id
_entity_poly.type
_entity_poly.pdbx_seq_one_letter_code
_entity_poly.pdbx_strand_id
1 'polypeptide(L)'
;MSDDKQRRCPVCGEPLVRIGITKDTCGICGKVFSKEDLCSADHKVCPECRGSMTVDTINKVCSSSSSRDPYEILTEIMSKPPMRMHDAKHHMAVGSALLAAYRNSGGVADLDNALKEIQKRGGSAPPGACGFIGNCGAAVSAGAFYSVVTGASPYSEGAQWGDVNMLTGKCLMAMAEIGGPRCCKRNSFIAIGTAVEQVGDKLGIKMEYPEKIECGFSDRNEECIKEKCKFYVKK
;
A
#
# COMPACT_ATOMS: atom_id res chain seq x y z
N MET A 1 -8.74 -11.42 -26.80
CA MET A 1 -9.00 -10.68 -25.54
C MET A 1 -7.96 -11.19 -24.56
N SER A 2 -6.97 -10.38 -24.19
CA SER A 2 -5.98 -10.77 -23.17
C SER A 2 -6.51 -10.31 -21.81
N ASP A 3 -6.68 -11.24 -20.88
CA ASP A 3 -7.00 -10.90 -19.50
C ASP A 3 -5.88 -10.04 -18.92
N ASP A 4 -6.20 -8.84 -18.45
CA ASP A 4 -5.24 -8.02 -17.72
C ASP A 4 -5.18 -8.57 -16.29
N LYS A 5 -4.18 -9.43 -16.02
CA LYS A 5 -3.98 -10.05 -14.70
C LYS A 5 -3.71 -9.02 -13.59
N GLN A 6 -3.34 -7.80 -13.97
CA GLN A 6 -3.06 -6.69 -13.06
C GLN A 6 -4.34 -5.94 -12.65
N ARG A 7 -5.37 -5.99 -13.51
CA ARG A 7 -6.68 -5.33 -13.31
C ARG A 7 -7.76 -6.34 -12.94
N ARG A 8 -8.25 -6.21 -11.70
CA ARG A 8 -9.34 -7.03 -11.17
C ARG A 8 -10.56 -6.20 -10.80
N CYS A 9 -11.72 -6.83 -10.94
CA CYS A 9 -13.00 -6.26 -10.52
C CYS A 9 -12.95 -5.95 -9.01
N PRO A 10 -13.28 -4.72 -8.58
CA PRO A 10 -13.25 -4.37 -7.16
C PRO A 10 -14.35 -5.05 -6.33
N VAL A 11 -15.33 -5.71 -6.97
CA VAL A 11 -16.44 -6.40 -6.30
C VAL A 11 -16.15 -7.89 -6.19
N CYS A 12 -16.09 -8.62 -7.32
CA CYS A 12 -15.91 -10.06 -7.32
C CYS A 12 -14.44 -10.52 -7.38
N GLY A 13 -13.49 -9.62 -7.67
CA GLY A 13 -12.08 -9.98 -7.79
C GLY A 13 -11.70 -10.64 -9.11
N GLU A 14 -12.63 -10.98 -9.99
CA GLU A 14 -12.30 -11.60 -11.28
C GLU A 14 -11.44 -10.68 -12.17
N PRO A 15 -10.54 -11.25 -13.00
CA PRO A 15 -9.80 -10.49 -14.02
C PRO A 15 -10.74 -9.68 -14.89
N LEU A 16 -10.33 -8.46 -15.23
CA LEU A 16 -11.08 -7.61 -16.14
C LEU A 16 -10.63 -7.85 -17.59
N VAL A 17 -11.60 -7.84 -18.49
CA VAL A 17 -11.36 -7.98 -19.92
C VAL A 17 -11.29 -6.59 -20.55
N ARG A 18 -10.16 -6.29 -21.18
CA ARG A 18 -9.95 -5.01 -21.85
C ARG A 18 -10.83 -4.87 -23.09
N ILE A 19 -11.43 -3.71 -23.26
CA ILE A 19 -12.29 -3.32 -24.38
C ILE A 19 -11.90 -1.93 -24.91
N GLY A 20 -12.56 -1.48 -25.98
CA GLY A 20 -12.51 -0.07 -26.39
C GLY A 20 -13.19 0.85 -25.37
N ILE A 21 -12.87 2.15 -25.42
CA ILE A 21 -13.46 3.14 -24.52
C ILE A 21 -14.96 3.23 -24.79
N THR A 22 -15.76 2.97 -23.76
CA THR A 22 -17.23 3.06 -23.78
C THR A 22 -17.73 3.82 -22.56
N LYS A 23 -18.99 4.26 -22.56
CA LYS A 23 -19.65 4.83 -21.38
C LYS A 23 -20.54 3.79 -20.72
N ASP A 24 -20.64 3.84 -19.40
CA ASP A 24 -21.58 3.02 -18.64
C ASP A 24 -22.01 3.75 -17.36
N THR A 25 -23.02 3.20 -16.68
CA THR A 25 -23.54 3.72 -15.41
C THR A 25 -22.96 2.92 -14.25
N CYS A 26 -22.40 3.62 -13.26
CA CYS A 26 -21.86 3.00 -12.05
C CYS A 26 -22.99 2.37 -11.23
N GLY A 27 -22.89 1.08 -10.92
CA GLY A 27 -23.85 0.35 -10.08
C GLY A 27 -23.83 0.72 -8.60
N ILE A 28 -22.88 1.57 -8.17
CA ILE A 28 -22.77 2.04 -6.78
C ILE A 28 -23.35 3.45 -6.62
N CYS A 29 -22.95 4.40 -7.47
CA CYS A 29 -23.35 5.81 -7.34
C CYS A 29 -24.28 6.33 -8.44
N GLY A 30 -24.61 5.52 -9.44
CA GLY A 30 -25.46 5.91 -10.56
C GLY A 30 -24.85 6.91 -11.56
N LYS A 31 -23.61 7.37 -11.35
CA LYS A 31 -22.94 8.29 -12.29
C LYS A 31 -22.53 7.57 -13.57
N VAL A 32 -22.65 8.27 -14.70
CA VAL A 32 -22.08 7.82 -15.98
C VAL A 32 -20.57 8.06 -15.98
N PHE A 33 -19.79 7.08 -16.42
CA PHE A 33 -18.34 7.17 -16.50
C PHE A 33 -17.80 6.44 -17.74
N SER A 34 -16.60 6.82 -18.17
CA SER A 34 -15.88 6.10 -19.23
C SER A 34 -15.18 4.88 -18.65
N LYS A 35 -15.30 3.74 -19.32
CA LYS A 35 -14.61 2.49 -18.99
C LYS A 35 -13.88 1.93 -20.20
N GLU A 36 -12.79 1.21 -19.94
CA GLU A 36 -12.00 0.48 -20.94
C GLU A 36 -11.90 -1.01 -20.61
N ASP A 37 -12.67 -1.47 -19.62
CA ASP A 37 -12.60 -2.81 -19.05
C ASP A 37 -14.01 -3.32 -18.71
N LEU A 38 -14.23 -4.64 -18.83
CA LEU A 38 -15.46 -5.33 -18.44
C LEU A 38 -15.19 -6.40 -17.37
N CYS A 39 -16.13 -6.51 -16.43
CA CYS A 39 -16.22 -7.65 -15.53
C CYS A 39 -17.13 -8.71 -16.16
N SER A 40 -16.74 -9.98 -16.11
CA SER A 40 -17.55 -11.11 -16.59
C SER A 40 -18.90 -11.26 -15.87
N ALA A 41 -19.00 -10.75 -14.64
CA ALA A 41 -20.24 -10.70 -13.85
C ALA A 41 -20.99 -9.35 -13.93
N ASP A 42 -20.68 -8.53 -14.95
CA ASP A 42 -21.30 -7.22 -15.23
C ASP A 42 -21.26 -6.19 -14.08
N HIS A 43 -20.27 -6.30 -13.18
CA HIS A 43 -20.03 -5.27 -12.17
C HIS A 43 -19.48 -3.98 -12.81
N LYS A 44 -20.19 -2.87 -12.61
CA LYS A 44 -19.87 -1.56 -13.18
C LYS A 44 -19.51 -0.58 -12.07
N VAL A 45 -18.23 -0.30 -11.89
CA VAL A 45 -17.76 0.56 -10.78
C VAL A 45 -16.89 1.67 -11.32
N CYS A 46 -17.30 2.92 -11.09
CA CYS A 46 -16.50 4.08 -11.49
C CYS A 46 -15.21 4.20 -10.66
N PRO A 47 -14.19 4.93 -11.16
CA PRO A 47 -12.92 5.10 -10.44
C PRO A 47 -13.06 5.69 -9.03
N GLU A 48 -14.00 6.61 -8.82
CA GLU A 48 -14.29 7.23 -7.52
C GLU A 48 -14.76 6.20 -6.50
N CYS A 49 -15.83 5.45 -6.82
CA CYS A 49 -16.37 4.42 -5.95
C CYS A 49 -15.34 3.32 -5.68
N ARG A 50 -14.56 2.92 -6.69
CA ARG A 50 -13.45 1.98 -6.52
C ARG A 50 -12.42 2.50 -5.52
N GLY A 51 -12.08 3.78 -5.62
CA GLY A 51 -11.19 4.48 -4.70
C GLY A 51 -11.71 4.43 -3.26
N SER A 52 -12.99 4.78 -3.05
CA SER A 52 -13.64 4.73 -1.73
C SER A 52 -13.67 3.30 -1.17
N MET A 53 -14.10 2.31 -1.95
CA MET A 53 -14.09 0.90 -1.54
C MET A 53 -12.70 0.43 -1.09
N THR A 54 -11.64 0.92 -1.75
CA THR A 54 -10.25 0.57 -1.39
C THR A 54 -9.86 1.19 -0.05
N VAL A 55 -10.23 2.46 0.19
CA VAL A 55 -10.00 3.14 1.47
C VAL A 55 -10.76 2.44 2.60
N ASP A 56 -12.04 2.15 2.39
CA ASP A 56 -12.89 1.47 3.37
C ASP A 56 -12.34 0.08 3.71
N THR A 57 -11.83 -0.63 2.70
CA THR A 57 -11.18 -1.93 2.89
C THR A 57 -9.92 -1.82 3.74
N ILE A 58 -9.05 -0.84 3.49
CA ILE A 58 -7.83 -0.61 4.26
C ILE A 58 -8.17 -0.31 5.71
N ASN A 59 -9.09 0.63 5.94
CA ASN A 59 -9.52 1.01 7.28
C ASN A 59 -10.14 -0.17 8.02
N LYS A 60 -11.05 -0.91 7.36
CA LYS A 60 -11.71 -2.08 7.96
C LYS A 60 -10.69 -3.13 8.40
N VAL A 61 -9.76 -3.52 7.52
CA VAL A 61 -8.73 -4.52 7.85
C VAL A 61 -7.85 -4.05 9.01
N CYS A 62 -7.41 -2.78 9.00
CA CYS A 62 -6.57 -2.24 10.06
C CYS A 62 -7.32 -2.15 11.41
N SER A 63 -8.58 -1.73 11.42
CA SER A 63 -9.38 -1.60 12.63
C SER A 63 -9.84 -2.94 13.20
N SER A 64 -9.96 -3.99 12.39
CA SER A 64 -10.36 -5.32 12.87
C SER A 64 -9.18 -6.26 13.16
N SER A 65 -7.96 -5.91 12.76
CA SER A 65 -6.80 -6.78 12.95
C SER A 65 -6.26 -6.71 14.38
N SER A 66 -5.99 -7.87 14.97
CA SER A 66 -5.21 -8.03 16.20
C SER A 66 -3.76 -8.44 15.94
N SER A 67 -3.35 -8.55 14.67
CA SER A 67 -2.00 -8.99 14.33
C SER A 67 -0.96 -7.93 14.70
N ARG A 68 0.19 -8.38 15.18
CA ARG A 68 1.36 -7.55 15.46
C ARG A 68 2.34 -7.52 14.30
N ASP A 69 2.05 -8.26 13.23
CA ASP A 69 2.83 -8.33 12.02
C ASP A 69 2.24 -7.41 10.94
N PRO A 70 2.88 -6.25 10.65
CA PRO A 70 2.41 -5.36 9.60
C PRO A 70 2.49 -5.96 8.20
N TYR A 71 3.34 -6.97 7.96
CA TYR A 71 3.37 -7.69 6.69
C TYR A 71 2.13 -8.55 6.49
N GLU A 72 1.64 -9.23 7.53
CA GLU A 72 0.39 -9.99 7.49
C GLU A 72 -0.80 -9.08 7.17
N ILE A 73 -0.94 -7.97 7.92
CA ILE A 73 -2.01 -6.98 7.73
C ILE A 73 -1.97 -6.40 6.31
N LEU A 74 -0.78 -6.01 5.84
CA LEU A 74 -0.62 -5.47 4.50
C LEU A 74 -0.96 -6.50 3.42
N THR A 75 -0.55 -7.75 3.61
CA THR A 75 -0.83 -8.84 2.66
C THR A 75 -2.33 -9.12 2.60
N GLU A 76 -3.03 -9.09 3.73
CA GLU A 76 -4.49 -9.16 3.77
C GLU A 76 -5.10 -8.02 2.95
N ILE A 77 -4.74 -6.75 3.20
CA ILE A 77 -5.22 -5.60 2.43
C ILE A 77 -4.99 -5.82 0.93
N MET A 78 -3.79 -6.24 0.56
CA MET A 78 -3.36 -6.42 -0.83
C MET A 78 -4.05 -7.57 -1.56
N SER A 79 -4.59 -8.53 -0.82
CA SER A 79 -5.38 -9.64 -1.36
C SER A 79 -6.81 -9.25 -1.69
N LYS A 80 -7.35 -8.17 -1.11
CA LYS A 80 -8.75 -7.78 -1.29
C LYS A 80 -9.01 -7.26 -2.72
N PRO A 81 -10.17 -7.55 -3.33
CA PRO A 81 -10.48 -7.18 -4.72
C PRO A 81 -10.30 -5.70 -5.09
N PRO A 82 -10.67 -4.71 -4.24
CA PRO A 82 -10.47 -3.31 -4.58
C PRO A 82 -8.99 -2.93 -4.80
N MET A 83 -8.04 -3.62 -4.15
CA MET A 83 -6.62 -3.33 -4.30
C MET A 83 -6.03 -3.91 -5.60
N ARG A 84 -5.60 -3.02 -6.51
CA ARG A 84 -4.92 -3.42 -7.77
C ARG A 84 -3.51 -3.95 -7.51
N MET A 85 -2.91 -4.50 -8.56
CA MET A 85 -1.48 -4.84 -8.53
C MET A 85 -0.62 -3.57 -8.32
N HIS A 86 -0.91 -2.52 -9.08
CA HIS A 86 -0.33 -1.19 -8.92
C HIS A 86 -1.45 -0.16 -8.69
N ASP A 87 -1.34 0.62 -7.63
CA ASP A 87 -2.34 1.65 -7.26
C ASP A 87 -1.70 2.66 -6.30
N ALA A 88 -2.06 3.94 -6.42
CA ALA A 88 -1.65 4.95 -5.44
C ALA A 88 -2.19 4.67 -4.03
N LYS A 89 -3.24 3.86 -3.88
CA LYS A 89 -3.76 3.41 -2.57
C LYS A 89 -2.77 2.53 -1.79
N HIS A 90 -1.74 1.98 -2.44
CA HIS A 90 -0.61 1.37 -1.73
C HIS A 90 0.13 2.39 -0.83
N HIS A 91 0.11 3.67 -1.20
CA HIS A 91 0.78 4.74 -0.46
C HIS A 91 0.09 5.06 0.88
N MET A 92 -1.15 4.63 1.11
CA MET A 92 -1.76 4.68 2.44
C MET A 92 -1.76 3.31 3.13
N ALA A 93 -1.85 2.21 2.37
CA ALA A 93 -1.92 0.85 2.91
C ALA A 93 -0.69 0.50 3.76
N VAL A 94 0.51 0.89 3.33
CA VAL A 94 1.77 0.60 4.07
C VAL A 94 1.75 1.22 5.47
N GLY A 95 1.52 2.53 5.56
CA GLY A 95 1.46 3.23 6.84
C GLY A 95 0.31 2.74 7.71
N SER A 96 -0.84 2.42 7.10
CA SER A 96 -2.01 1.92 7.85
C SER A 96 -1.75 0.56 8.49
N ALA A 97 -1.10 -0.35 7.76
CA ALA A 97 -0.70 -1.66 8.27
C ALA A 97 0.34 -1.53 9.39
N LEU A 98 1.34 -0.64 9.22
CA LEU A 98 2.32 -0.31 10.26
C LEU A 98 1.65 0.27 11.52
N LEU A 99 0.68 1.16 11.36
CA LEU A 99 -0.05 1.77 12.46
C LEU A 99 -0.84 0.75 13.27
N ALA A 100 -1.54 -0.16 12.59
CA ALA A 100 -2.30 -1.23 13.25
C ALA A 100 -1.36 -2.17 14.04
N ALA A 101 -0.29 -2.66 13.41
CA ALA A 101 0.69 -3.53 14.07
C ALA A 101 1.42 -2.83 15.23
N TYR A 102 1.75 -1.55 15.07
CA TYR A 102 2.37 -0.73 16.12
C TYR A 102 1.47 -0.65 17.34
N ARG A 103 0.18 -0.34 17.15
CA ARG A 103 -0.81 -0.30 18.23
C ARG A 103 -0.96 -1.67 18.90
N ASN A 104 -1.08 -2.72 18.11
CA ASN A 104 -1.22 -4.10 18.60
C ASN A 104 0.03 -4.57 19.36
N SER A 105 1.17 -3.91 19.17
CA SER A 105 2.43 -4.17 19.86
C SER A 105 2.67 -3.27 21.07
N GLY A 106 1.64 -2.56 21.56
CA GLY A 106 1.71 -1.69 22.73
C GLY A 106 2.05 -0.23 22.42
N GLY A 107 2.18 0.14 21.14
CA GLY A 107 2.34 1.52 20.72
C GLY A 107 1.06 2.34 20.98
N VAL A 108 1.23 3.62 21.36
CA VAL A 108 0.10 4.51 21.63
C VAL A 108 -0.27 5.27 20.36
N ALA A 109 -1.49 5.07 19.87
CA ALA A 109 -2.06 5.85 18.78
C ALA A 109 -3.60 5.84 18.84
N ASP A 110 -4.22 7.00 18.59
CA ASP A 110 -5.63 7.07 18.24
C ASP A 110 -5.80 6.57 16.80
N LEU A 111 -6.16 5.30 16.66
CA LEU A 111 -6.16 4.61 15.37
C LEU A 111 -7.03 5.31 14.31
N ASP A 112 -8.21 5.79 14.68
CA ASP A 112 -9.14 6.38 13.71
C ASP A 112 -8.62 7.70 13.17
N ASN A 113 -8.08 8.56 14.06
CA ASN A 113 -7.48 9.82 13.66
C ASN A 113 -6.14 9.61 12.93
N ALA A 114 -5.33 8.65 13.39
CA ALA A 114 -4.06 8.32 12.77
C ALA A 114 -4.22 7.73 11.37
N LEU A 115 -5.23 6.88 11.11
CA LEU A 115 -5.54 6.37 9.77
C LEU A 115 -5.93 7.49 8.80
N LYS A 116 -6.75 8.46 9.25
CA LYS A 116 -7.10 9.64 8.45
C LYS A 116 -5.86 10.48 8.10
N GLU A 117 -4.96 10.68 9.06
CA GLU A 117 -3.71 11.40 8.81
C GLU A 117 -2.78 10.65 7.87
N ILE A 118 -2.68 9.32 7.96
CA ILE A 118 -1.91 8.51 7.00
C ILE A 118 -2.53 8.59 5.60
N GLN A 119 -3.85 8.56 5.48
CA GLN A 119 -4.53 8.73 4.20
C GLN A 119 -4.19 10.09 3.57
N LYS A 120 -4.21 11.17 4.36
CA LYS A 120 -3.88 12.52 3.91
C LYS A 120 -2.39 12.65 3.53
N ARG A 121 -1.48 12.24 4.42
CA ARG A 121 -0.03 12.38 4.25
C ARG A 121 0.53 11.40 3.23
N GLY A 122 0.24 10.11 3.38
CA GLY A 122 0.68 9.05 2.48
C GLY A 122 0.02 9.13 1.10
N GLY A 123 -1.23 9.60 1.02
CA GLY A 123 -1.95 9.81 -0.24
C GLY A 123 -1.47 11.01 -1.07
N SER A 124 -0.58 11.86 -0.53
CA SER A 124 -0.08 13.05 -1.23
C SER A 124 0.88 12.74 -2.39
N ALA A 125 1.52 11.56 -2.37
CA ALA A 125 2.42 11.15 -3.45
C ALA A 125 1.63 10.79 -4.72
N PRO A 126 1.84 11.48 -5.86
CA PRO A 126 1.05 11.26 -7.06
C PRO A 126 1.31 9.86 -7.66
N PRO A 127 0.35 9.32 -8.43
CA PRO A 127 0.57 8.10 -9.19
C PRO A 127 1.84 8.22 -10.04
N GLY A 128 2.74 7.24 -9.92
CA GLY A 128 4.00 7.25 -10.68
C GLY A 128 5.15 8.06 -10.07
N ALA A 129 4.97 8.70 -8.91
CA ALA A 129 6.05 9.44 -8.22
C ALA A 129 7.36 8.64 -8.08
N CYS A 130 7.28 7.33 -7.87
CA CYS A 130 8.44 6.45 -7.76
C CYS A 130 9.35 6.43 -9.01
N GLY A 131 8.80 6.68 -10.21
CA GLY A 131 9.55 6.67 -11.47
C GLY A 131 9.73 8.06 -12.09
N PHE A 132 8.77 8.96 -11.88
CA PHE A 132 8.82 10.31 -12.46
C PHE A 132 9.44 11.37 -11.55
N ILE A 133 9.49 11.12 -10.23
CA ILE A 133 9.98 12.07 -9.22
C ILE A 133 11.14 11.46 -8.40
N GLY A 134 11.19 10.12 -8.29
CA GLY A 134 12.20 9.42 -7.47
C GLY A 134 11.79 9.23 -6.01
N ASN A 135 10.53 9.51 -5.67
CA ASN A 135 10.02 9.33 -4.31
C ASN A 135 8.90 8.28 -4.30
N CYS A 136 9.21 7.05 -3.89
CA CYS A 136 8.22 5.98 -3.85
C CYS A 136 7.18 6.22 -2.76
N GLY A 137 5.90 6.18 -3.13
CA GLY A 137 4.81 6.40 -2.17
C GLY A 137 4.77 5.38 -1.03
N ALA A 138 5.33 4.18 -1.18
CA ALA A 138 5.51 3.24 -0.06
C ALA A 138 6.51 3.76 0.99
N ALA A 139 7.62 4.37 0.55
CA ALA A 139 8.59 5.00 1.45
C ALA A 139 7.99 6.23 2.14
N VAL A 140 7.28 7.09 1.38
CA VAL A 140 6.56 8.24 1.94
C VAL A 140 5.52 7.79 2.97
N SER A 141 4.83 6.67 2.71
CA SER A 141 3.87 6.09 3.65
C SER A 141 4.51 5.68 4.98
N ALA A 142 5.69 5.05 4.93
CA ALA A 142 6.43 4.67 6.13
C ALA A 142 6.86 5.90 6.94
N GLY A 143 7.39 6.93 6.28
CA GLY A 143 7.69 8.22 6.92
C GLY A 143 6.44 8.89 7.51
N ALA A 144 5.32 8.88 6.78
CA ALA A 144 4.04 9.41 7.25
C ALA A 144 3.53 8.68 8.49
N PHE A 145 3.61 7.34 8.52
CA PHE A 145 3.32 6.54 9.71
C PHE A 145 4.19 6.99 10.89
N TYR A 146 5.51 7.06 10.70
CA TYR A 146 6.44 7.43 11.77
C TYR A 146 6.16 8.85 12.28
N SER A 147 5.88 9.78 11.37
CA SER A 147 5.49 11.16 11.70
C SER A 147 4.18 11.21 12.50
N VAL A 148 3.20 10.36 12.18
CA VAL A 148 1.93 10.30 12.91
C VAL A 148 2.13 9.77 14.32
N VAL A 149 2.86 8.66 14.51
CA VAL A 149 3.02 8.05 15.84
C VAL A 149 3.97 8.82 16.76
N THR A 150 4.88 9.62 16.20
CA THR A 150 5.79 10.48 16.97
C THR A 150 5.26 11.90 17.17
N GLY A 151 4.16 12.28 16.50
CA GLY A 151 3.67 13.64 16.49
C GLY A 151 4.58 14.63 15.74
N ALA A 152 5.49 14.14 14.90
CA ALA A 152 6.42 14.98 14.18
C ALA A 152 5.71 15.92 13.19
N SER A 153 6.27 17.12 13.04
CA SER A 153 5.82 18.19 12.16
C SER A 153 7.01 18.86 11.48
N PRO A 154 6.78 19.77 10.50
CA PRO A 154 7.84 20.58 9.91
C PRO A 154 8.62 21.46 10.91
N TYR A 155 8.05 21.70 12.09
CA TYR A 155 8.66 22.51 13.15
C TYR A 155 9.21 21.68 14.31
N SER A 156 9.17 20.34 14.21
CA SER A 156 9.67 19.48 15.27
C SER A 156 11.18 19.61 15.43
N GLU A 157 11.62 19.87 16.65
CA GLU A 157 13.02 19.99 17.02
C GLU A 157 13.67 18.63 17.35
N GLY A 158 14.99 18.64 17.53
CA GLY A 158 15.77 17.46 17.84
C GLY A 158 15.74 16.42 16.71
N ALA A 159 15.68 15.14 17.09
CA ALA A 159 15.76 14.04 16.11
C ALA A 159 14.44 13.77 15.37
N GLN A 160 13.29 14.26 15.83
CA GLN A 160 11.98 13.79 15.34
C GLN A 160 11.76 14.02 13.83
N TRP A 161 11.95 15.26 13.36
CA TRP A 161 11.82 15.57 11.93
C TRP A 161 12.86 14.82 11.10
N GLY A 162 14.10 14.72 11.62
CA GLY A 162 15.20 14.00 10.98
C GLY A 162 14.89 12.50 10.85
N ASP A 163 14.35 11.87 11.88
CA ASP A 163 14.05 10.43 11.91
C ASP A 163 12.92 10.05 10.94
N VAL A 164 11.95 10.94 10.71
CA VAL A 164 10.91 10.78 9.68
C VAL A 164 11.53 10.75 8.28
N ASN A 165 12.40 11.72 7.99
CA ASN A 165 13.08 11.80 6.70
C ASN A 165 14.07 10.65 6.53
N MET A 166 14.75 10.27 7.60
CA MET A 166 15.68 9.15 7.63
C MET A 166 14.97 7.83 7.30
N LEU A 167 13.80 7.56 7.87
CA LEU A 167 13.02 6.36 7.53
C LEU A 167 12.69 6.33 6.05
N THR A 168 12.16 7.44 5.54
CA THR A 168 11.82 7.59 4.12
C THR A 168 13.05 7.34 3.25
N GLY A 169 14.19 7.96 3.59
CA GLY A 169 15.46 7.82 2.89
C GLY A 169 15.98 6.38 2.89
N LYS A 170 16.00 5.70 4.05
CA LYS A 170 16.38 4.29 4.17
C LYS A 170 15.53 3.39 3.28
N CYS A 171 14.21 3.62 3.27
CA CYS A 171 13.29 2.90 2.39
C CYS A 171 13.65 3.12 0.91
N LEU A 172 13.92 4.37 0.51
CA LEU A 172 14.28 4.71 -0.87
C LEU A 172 15.62 4.10 -1.29
N MET A 173 16.64 4.15 -0.42
CA MET A 173 17.94 3.53 -0.67
C MET A 173 17.79 2.03 -0.90
N ALA A 174 17.10 1.32 0.00
CA ALA A 174 16.85 -0.12 -0.14
C ALA A 174 16.05 -0.49 -1.39
N MET A 175 15.14 0.38 -1.84
CA MET A 175 14.43 0.19 -3.12
C MET A 175 15.34 0.43 -4.32
N ALA A 176 16.19 1.45 -4.27
CA ALA A 176 17.10 1.84 -5.34
C ALA A 176 18.14 0.76 -5.64
N GLU A 177 18.64 0.07 -4.61
CA GLU A 177 19.59 -1.05 -4.74
C GLU A 177 19.05 -2.21 -5.58
N ILE A 178 17.73 -2.46 -5.55
CA ILE A 178 17.10 -3.50 -6.38
C ILE A 178 16.86 -3.00 -7.81
N GLY A 179 16.51 -1.72 -7.95
CA GLY A 179 16.19 -1.11 -9.23
C GLY A 179 14.77 -1.41 -9.76
N GLY A 180 14.62 -1.28 -11.08
CA GLY A 180 13.34 -1.36 -11.78
C GLY A 180 13.13 -2.63 -12.63
N PRO A 181 11.97 -2.78 -13.28
CA PRO A 181 10.79 -1.92 -13.18
C PRO A 181 10.16 -1.93 -11.78
N ARG A 182 9.39 -0.88 -11.45
CA ARG A 182 8.77 -0.74 -10.13
C ARG A 182 7.86 -1.94 -9.81
N CYS A 183 7.70 -2.25 -8.53
CA CYS A 183 6.66 -3.16 -8.05
C CYS A 183 6.09 -2.64 -6.74
N CYS A 184 4.79 -2.30 -6.73
CA CYS A 184 4.12 -1.78 -5.52
C CYS A 184 4.22 -2.77 -4.35
N LYS A 185 4.14 -4.09 -4.59
CA LYS A 185 4.25 -5.11 -3.54
C LYS A 185 5.67 -5.17 -2.95
N ARG A 186 6.69 -5.32 -3.80
CA ARG A 186 8.10 -5.34 -3.39
C ARG A 186 8.46 -4.10 -2.57
N ASN A 187 8.10 -2.91 -3.07
CA ASN A 187 8.43 -1.66 -2.41
C ASN A 187 7.67 -1.51 -1.08
N SER A 188 6.42 -1.98 -1.00
CA SER A 188 5.69 -2.02 0.27
C SER A 188 6.35 -2.94 1.29
N PHE A 189 6.80 -4.15 0.90
CA PHE A 189 7.47 -5.06 1.82
C PHE A 189 8.80 -4.50 2.33
N ILE A 190 9.59 -3.85 1.47
CA ILE A 190 10.82 -3.15 1.88
C ILE A 190 10.50 -2.06 2.90
N ALA A 191 9.52 -1.21 2.60
CA ALA A 191 9.16 -0.10 3.47
C ALA A 191 8.68 -0.56 4.85
N ILE A 192 7.93 -1.66 4.93
CA ILE A 192 7.50 -2.23 6.22
C ILE A 192 8.70 -2.74 7.01
N GLY A 193 9.57 -3.56 6.42
CA GLY A 193 10.73 -4.09 7.15
C GLY A 193 11.62 -2.99 7.72
N THR A 194 11.95 -1.99 6.90
CA THR A 194 12.74 -0.83 7.33
C THR A 194 12.05 -0.02 8.44
N ALA A 195 10.72 0.11 8.39
CA ALA A 195 9.96 0.80 9.43
C ALA A 195 9.91 0.00 10.74
N VAL A 196 9.74 -1.32 10.67
CA VAL A 196 9.76 -2.20 11.85
C VAL A 196 11.10 -2.09 12.59
N GLU A 197 12.21 -2.17 11.86
CA GLU A 197 13.55 -1.99 12.42
C GLU A 197 13.69 -0.63 13.12
N GLN A 198 13.35 0.46 12.42
CA GLN A 198 13.50 1.80 13.01
C GLN A 198 12.60 2.02 14.23
N VAL A 199 11.37 1.51 14.21
CA VAL A 199 10.47 1.61 15.37
C VAL A 199 11.02 0.84 16.58
N GLY A 200 11.58 -0.35 16.36
CA GLY A 200 12.26 -1.11 17.39
C GLY A 200 13.43 -0.33 18.00
N ASP A 201 14.30 0.21 17.15
CA ASP A 201 15.51 0.92 17.56
C ASP A 201 15.23 2.26 18.26
N LYS A 202 14.28 3.03 17.75
CA LYS A 202 14.06 4.42 18.16
C LYS A 202 12.93 4.60 19.16
N LEU A 203 11.89 3.76 19.09
CA LEU A 203 10.70 3.87 19.93
C LEU A 203 10.59 2.74 20.95
N GLY A 204 11.44 1.70 20.86
CA GLY A 204 11.41 0.55 21.77
C GLY A 204 10.19 -0.35 21.61
N ILE A 205 9.38 -0.16 20.56
CA ILE A 205 8.18 -0.97 20.28
C ILE A 205 8.55 -2.11 19.34
N LYS A 206 8.35 -3.35 19.80
CA LYS A 206 8.67 -4.56 19.03
C LYS A 206 7.43 -5.08 18.31
N MET A 207 7.30 -4.71 17.05
CA MET A 207 6.37 -5.36 16.12
C MET A 207 6.93 -6.72 15.67
N GLU A 208 6.04 -7.63 15.30
CA GLU A 208 6.42 -8.89 14.67
C GLU A 208 6.77 -8.63 13.20
N TYR A 209 7.66 -9.43 12.64
CA TYR A 209 8.00 -9.39 11.22
C TYR A 209 8.63 -10.73 10.83
N PRO A 210 8.23 -11.35 9.73
CA PRO A 210 8.69 -12.68 9.39
C PRO A 210 10.16 -12.65 8.95
N GLU A 211 10.94 -13.65 9.39
CA GLU A 211 12.33 -13.82 8.96
C GLU A 211 12.46 -13.97 7.44
N LYS A 212 11.44 -14.56 6.81
CA LYS A 212 11.35 -14.75 5.37
C LYS A 212 10.00 -14.27 4.83
N ILE A 213 10.05 -13.39 3.85
CA ILE A 213 8.87 -12.92 3.10
C ILE A 213 8.74 -13.68 1.79
N GLU A 214 7.53 -14.17 1.54
CA GLU A 214 7.16 -14.88 0.32
C GLU A 214 6.07 -14.11 -0.44
N CYS A 215 6.40 -13.63 -1.64
CA CYS A 215 5.46 -12.83 -2.42
C CYS A 215 4.42 -13.71 -3.12
N GLY A 216 3.18 -13.70 -2.64
CA GLY A 216 2.04 -14.36 -3.30
C GLY A 216 1.54 -13.69 -4.58
N PHE A 217 2.04 -12.51 -4.94
CA PHE A 217 1.49 -11.65 -6.01
C PHE A 217 2.28 -11.68 -7.33
N SER A 218 3.36 -12.47 -7.42
CA SER A 218 4.27 -12.48 -8.58
C SER A 218 3.56 -12.74 -9.91
N ASP A 219 2.60 -13.66 -9.94
CA ASP A 219 1.88 -14.05 -11.17
C ASP A 219 0.89 -12.99 -11.66
N ARG A 220 0.57 -11.99 -10.82
CA ARG A 220 -0.34 -10.88 -11.13
C ARG A 220 0.38 -9.67 -11.74
N ASN A 221 1.71 -9.71 -11.83
CA ASN A 221 2.53 -8.59 -12.26
C ASN A 221 3.31 -8.96 -13.52
N GLU A 222 2.97 -8.38 -14.66
CA GLU A 222 3.64 -8.72 -15.93
C GLU A 222 5.09 -8.21 -15.94
N GLU A 223 5.37 -7.13 -15.19
CA GLU A 223 6.71 -6.57 -15.00
C GLU A 223 7.47 -7.22 -13.83
N CYS A 224 7.05 -8.39 -13.35
CA CYS A 224 7.73 -9.07 -12.26
C CYS A 224 9.16 -9.48 -12.67
N ILE A 225 10.16 -9.04 -11.89
CA ILE A 225 11.58 -9.38 -12.12
C ILE A 225 11.97 -10.77 -11.59
N LYS A 226 11.00 -11.54 -11.07
CA LYS A 226 11.12 -12.92 -10.60
C LYS A 226 12.36 -13.15 -9.73
N GLU A 227 13.29 -14.00 -10.12
CA GLU A 227 14.48 -14.42 -9.35
C GLU A 227 15.38 -13.25 -8.92
N LYS A 228 15.29 -12.09 -9.59
CA LYS A 228 16.01 -10.87 -9.18
C LYS A 228 15.35 -10.15 -7.99
N CYS A 229 14.14 -10.55 -7.59
CA CYS A 229 13.45 -10.01 -6.42
C CYS A 229 13.61 -10.97 -5.24
N LYS A 230 14.19 -10.50 -4.14
CA LYS A 230 14.41 -11.29 -2.91
C LYS A 230 13.16 -11.93 -2.30
N PHE A 231 11.98 -11.41 -2.63
CA PHE A 231 10.68 -11.93 -2.17
C PHE A 231 10.05 -12.94 -3.13
N TYR A 232 10.65 -13.22 -4.28
CA TYR A 232 10.07 -14.14 -5.26
C TYR A 232 10.18 -15.59 -4.77
N VAL A 233 9.06 -16.31 -4.88
CA VAL A 233 9.02 -17.76 -4.68
C VAL A 233 8.76 -18.40 -6.03
N LYS A 234 9.63 -19.35 -6.40
CA LYS A 234 9.43 -20.18 -7.58
C LYS A 234 8.24 -21.10 -7.31
N LYS A 235 7.20 -20.96 -8.13
CA LYS A 235 5.99 -21.79 -8.08
C LYS A 235 6.10 -22.96 -9.04
#